data_AF-A0A1Y0KS78-F1
#
_entry.id   AF-A0A1Y0KS78-F1
#
_cell.length_a   1.000
_cell.length_b   1.000
_cell.length_c   1.000
_cell.angle_alpha   90.00
_cell.angle_beta   90.00
_cell.angle_gamma   90.00
#
_symmetry.space_group_name_H-M   'P 1'
#
loop_
_entity.id
_entity.type
_entity.pdbx_description
1 polymer ?
#
loop_
_entity_poly.entity_id
_entity_poly.type
_entity_poly.pdbx_seq_one_letter_code
_entity_poly.pdbx_strand_id
1 'polypeptide(L)'
;MDEFKRQYLCSFQQSPHDVLLATLAEQYAISAEEYDRKVCTGPIIRNEVMPASSRERHLIARNAASSFNNLCLNYPQFTRQELRRAISKADQRARPQ
;
A
#
# COMPACT_ATOMS: atom_id res chain seq x y z
N MET A 1 -30.33 -18.02 22.77
CA MET A 1 -29.80 -18.74 21.59
C MET A 1 -28.75 -17.95 20.83
N ASP A 2 -28.74 -16.61 20.87
CA ASP A 2 -27.75 -15.81 20.14
C ASP A 2 -26.36 -15.70 20.80
N GLU A 3 -26.27 -15.87 22.13
CA GLU A 3 -25.01 -15.73 22.86
C GLU A 3 -24.04 -16.89 22.59
N PHE A 4 -24.55 -18.12 22.49
CA PHE A 4 -23.77 -19.30 22.10
C PHE A 4 -23.19 -19.13 20.68
N LYS A 5 -23.99 -18.66 19.72
CA LYS A 5 -23.52 -18.39 18.36
C LYS A 5 -22.42 -17.32 18.34
N ARG A 6 -22.55 -16.25 19.12
CA ARG A 6 -21.51 -15.20 19.24
C ARG A 6 -20.20 -15.74 19.81
N GLN A 7 -20.28 -16.61 20.81
CA GLN A 7 -19.11 -17.17 21.50
C GLN A 7 -18.42 -18.30 20.70
N TYR A 8 -19.18 -19.07 19.91
CA TYR A 8 -18.66 -20.20 19.12
C TYR A 8 -18.25 -19.81 17.69
N LEU A 9 -18.91 -18.82 17.07
CA LEU A 9 -18.68 -18.48 15.67
C LEU A 9 -17.62 -17.39 15.45
N CYS A 10 -16.94 -16.94 16.51
CA CYS A 10 -15.85 -15.95 16.47
C CYS A 10 -15.96 -15.01 15.28
N SER A 11 -16.83 -13.99 15.36
CA SER A 11 -16.92 -13.01 14.28
C SER A 11 -15.54 -12.38 14.08
N PHE A 12 -14.87 -12.73 12.98
CA PHE A 12 -13.52 -12.26 12.67
C PHE A 12 -13.61 -10.78 12.30
N GLN A 13 -13.67 -9.92 13.32
CA GLN A 13 -13.67 -8.48 13.13
C GLN A 13 -12.22 -8.01 13.08
N GLN A 14 -11.89 -7.25 12.02
CA GLN A 14 -10.57 -6.63 11.91
C GLN A 14 -10.37 -5.70 13.11
N SER A 15 -9.21 -5.80 13.75
CA SER A 15 -8.90 -4.89 14.84
C SER A 15 -8.73 -3.46 14.29
N PRO A 16 -8.94 -2.42 15.11
CA PRO A 16 -8.64 -1.04 14.71
C PRO A 16 -7.20 -0.87 14.21
N HIS A 17 -6.27 -1.67 14.74
CA HIS A 17 -4.88 -1.72 14.32
C HIS A 17 -4.74 -2.23 12.87
N ASP A 18 -5.46 -3.30 12.52
CA ASP A 18 -5.44 -3.86 11.16
C ASP A 18 -6.11 -2.92 10.14
N VAL A 19 -7.21 -2.27 10.55
CA VAL A 19 -7.91 -1.28 9.70
C VAL A 19 -7.01 -0.10 9.40
N LEU A 20 -6.32 0.44 10.42
CA LEU A 20 -5.37 1.52 10.23
C LEU A 20 -4.22 1.09 9.31
N LEU A 21 -3.65 -0.10 9.53
CA LEU A 21 -2.57 -0.63 8.70
C LEU A 21 -2.97 -0.77 7.23
N ALA A 22 -4.18 -1.28 6.96
CA ALA A 22 -4.72 -1.40 5.61
C ALA A 22 -4.92 -0.02 4.96
N THR A 23 -5.51 0.93 5.69
CA THR A 23 -5.75 2.29 5.21
C THR A 23 -4.44 3.00 4.82
N LEU A 24 -3.40 2.87 5.66
CA LEU A 24 -2.09 3.47 5.38
C LEU A 24 -1.41 2.85 4.17
N ALA A 25 -1.54 1.53 3.99
CA ALA A 25 -1.01 0.83 2.84
C ALA A 25 -1.70 1.27 1.53
N GLU A 26 -3.02 1.44 1.56
CA GLU A 26 -3.80 1.93 0.42
C GLU A 26 -3.43 3.38 0.06
N GLN A 27 -3.34 4.27 1.06
CA GLN A 27 -2.91 5.65 0.86
C GLN A 27 -1.49 5.74 0.28
N TYR A 28 -0.57 4.91 0.78
CA TYR A 28 0.77 4.82 0.22
C TYR A 28 0.74 4.42 -1.26
N ALA A 29 0.03 3.34 -1.61
CA ALA A 29 -0.05 2.84 -2.97
C ALA A 29 -0.65 3.88 -3.94
N ILE A 30 -1.72 4.55 -3.54
CA ILE A 30 -2.35 5.63 -4.32
C ILE A 30 -1.35 6.78 -4.55
N SER A 31 -0.70 7.26 -3.48
CA SER A 31 0.23 8.38 -3.58
C SER A 31 1.47 8.06 -4.43
N ALA A 32 1.93 6.81 -4.39
CA ALA A 32 3.04 6.34 -5.21
C ALA A 32 2.64 6.31 -6.69
N GLU A 33 1.49 5.71 -7.01
CA GLU A 33 0.97 5.64 -8.38
C GLU A 33 0.68 7.04 -8.96
N GLU A 34 0.14 7.97 -8.17
CA GLU A 34 -0.07 9.35 -8.59
C GLU A 34 1.24 10.07 -8.93
N TYR A 35 2.31 9.80 -8.18
CA TYR A 35 3.63 10.36 -8.46
C TYR A 35 4.22 9.75 -9.72
N ASP A 36 4.11 8.43 -9.87
CA ASP A 36 4.62 7.70 -11.03
C ASP A 36 3.93 8.18 -12.31
N ARG A 37 2.60 8.39 -12.30
CA ARG A 37 1.86 8.98 -13.44
C ARG A 37 2.29 10.41 -13.80
N LYS A 38 2.77 11.20 -12.83
CA LYS A 38 3.27 12.56 -13.08
C LYS A 38 4.67 12.57 -13.66
N VAL A 39 5.49 11.58 -13.29
CA VAL A 39 6.91 11.52 -13.66
C VAL A 39 7.15 10.71 -14.92
N CYS A 40 6.49 9.56 -15.05
CA CYS A 40 6.68 8.64 -16.15
C CYS A 40 6.10 9.20 -17.45
N THR A 41 6.89 9.15 -18.51
CA THR A 41 6.51 9.64 -19.85
C THR A 41 6.65 8.59 -20.96
N GLY A 42 6.94 7.35 -20.58
CA GLY A 42 7.17 6.24 -21.50
C GLY A 42 5.88 5.55 -21.95
N PRO A 43 6.02 4.34 -22.53
CA PRO A 43 4.87 3.61 -23.06
C PRO A 43 3.92 3.17 -21.94
N ILE A 44 2.65 3.04 -22.28
CA ILE A 44 1.65 2.46 -21.38
C ILE A 44 1.70 0.94 -21.51
N ILE A 45 1.92 0.25 -20.39
CA ILE A 45 1.91 -1.22 -20.31
C ILE A 45 0.91 -1.61 -19.22
N ARG A 46 -0.07 -2.46 -19.54
CA ARG A 46 -1.10 -2.92 -18.56
C ARG A 46 -1.78 -1.75 -17.82
N ASN A 47 -2.10 -0.68 -18.53
CA ASN A 47 -2.69 0.56 -18.01
C ASN A 47 -1.80 1.37 -17.05
N GLU A 48 -0.51 1.05 -16.94
CA GLU A 48 0.47 1.81 -16.16
C GLU A 48 1.41 2.57 -17.11
N VAL A 49 1.71 3.84 -16.80
CA VAL A 49 2.66 4.65 -17.57
C VAL A 49 4.07 4.31 -17.14
N MET A 50 4.86 3.73 -18.04
CA MET A 50 6.21 3.29 -17.72
C MET A 50 7.21 4.45 -17.80
N PRO A 51 8.31 4.42 -17.03
CA PRO A 51 9.36 5.41 -17.15
C PRO A 51 10.10 5.28 -18.49
N ALA A 52 10.26 6.39 -19.22
CA ALA A 52 10.98 6.44 -20.49
C ALA A 52 12.51 6.42 -20.30
N SER A 53 12.99 6.87 -19.13
CA SER A 53 14.41 7.11 -18.88
C SER A 53 14.90 6.53 -17.54
N SER A 54 16.22 6.33 -17.42
CA SER A 54 16.85 5.98 -16.14
C SER A 54 16.64 7.04 -15.06
N ARG A 55 16.48 8.31 -15.46
CA ARG A 55 16.20 9.41 -14.55
C ARG A 55 14.81 9.28 -13.94
N GLU A 56 13.79 9.00 -14.75
CA GLU A 56 12.43 8.75 -14.25
C GLU A 56 12.40 7.55 -13.31
N ARG A 57 13.06 6.44 -13.69
CA ARG A 57 13.23 5.27 -12.80
C ARG A 57 13.86 5.63 -11.45
N HIS A 58 14.87 6.49 -11.45
CA HIS A 58 15.50 6.93 -10.21
C HIS A 58 14.56 7.81 -9.36
N LEU A 59 13.78 8.69 -9.98
CA LEU A 59 12.83 9.55 -9.29
C LEU A 59 11.72 8.75 -8.60
N ILE A 60 11.10 7.80 -9.30
CA ILE A 60 10.05 6.94 -8.72
C ILE A 60 10.61 6.09 -7.57
N ALA A 61 11.82 5.52 -7.73
CA ALA A 61 12.45 4.71 -6.68
C ALA A 61 12.79 5.56 -5.44
N ARG A 62 13.29 6.78 -5.65
CA ARG A 62 13.59 7.72 -4.56
C ARG A 62 12.31 8.16 -3.84
N ASN A 63 11.24 8.45 -4.58
CA ASN A 63 9.94 8.79 -4.01
C ASN A 63 9.41 7.65 -3.14
N ALA A 64 9.35 6.43 -3.67
CA ALA A 64 8.90 5.25 -2.93
C ALA A 64 9.70 5.04 -1.63
N ALA A 65 11.04 5.13 -1.69
CA ALA A 65 11.89 5.00 -0.51
C ALA A 65 11.64 6.12 0.52
N SER A 66 11.52 7.37 0.06
CA SER A 66 11.23 8.51 0.92
C SER A 66 9.86 8.38 1.60
N SER A 67 8.82 8.09 0.84
CA SER A 67 7.46 7.92 1.33
C SER A 67 7.35 6.76 2.32
N PHE A 68 8.00 5.63 2.03
CA PHE A 68 8.01 4.50 2.95
C PHE A 68 8.75 4.82 4.25
N ASN A 69 9.87 5.53 4.19
CA ASN A 69 10.58 5.96 5.39
C ASN A 69 9.75 6.95 6.22
N ASN A 70 9.10 7.92 5.59
CA ASN A 70 8.18 8.84 6.26
C ASN A 70 7.03 8.10 6.94
N LEU A 71 6.47 7.09 6.28
CA LEU A 71 5.42 6.24 6.84
C LEU A 71 5.91 5.47 8.07
N CYS A 72 7.13 4.92 8.04
CA CYS A 72 7.73 4.27 9.21
C CYS A 72 7.98 5.25 10.37
N LEU A 73 8.36 6.49 10.08
CA LEU A 73 8.61 7.52 11.10
C LEU A 73 7.32 8.02 11.76
N ASN A 74 6.28 8.22 10.95
CA ASN A 74 5.00 8.75 11.42
C ASN A 74 4.15 7.71 12.16
N TYR A 75 4.39 6.42 11.90
CA TYR A 75 3.64 5.32 12.51
C TYR A 75 4.56 4.30 13.19
N PRO A 76 5.25 4.70 14.28
CA PRO A 76 6.23 3.84 14.96
C PRO A 76 5.60 2.62 15.64
N GLN A 77 4.28 2.59 15.81
CA GLN A 77 3.55 1.43 16.32
C GLN A 77 3.57 0.22 15.37
N PHE A 78 3.85 0.43 14.09
CA PHE A 78 3.99 -0.66 13.12
C PHE A 78 5.45 -0.94 12.83
N THR A 79 5.78 -2.22 12.72
CA THR A 79 7.08 -2.63 12.22
C THR A 79 7.20 -2.38 10.72
N ARG A 80 8.43 -2.17 10.24
CA ARG A 80 8.70 -2.05 8.79
C ARG A 80 8.19 -3.26 8.01
N GLN A 81 8.20 -4.45 8.61
CA GLN A 81 7.74 -5.67 7.96
C GLN A 81 6.22 -5.72 7.81
N GLU A 82 5.46 -5.28 8.82
CA GLU A 82 4.00 -5.19 8.75
C GLU A 82 3.56 -4.22 7.66
N LEU A 83 4.17 -3.03 7.62
CA LEU A 83 3.91 -2.02 6.59
C LEU A 83 4.19 -2.58 5.19
N ARG A 84 5.33 -3.23 4.97
CA ARG A 84 5.66 -3.86 3.67
C ARG A 84 4.66 -4.94 3.27
N ARG A 85 4.24 -5.79 4.21
CA ARG A 85 3.24 -6.83 3.94
C ARG A 85 1.89 -6.23 3.60
N ALA A 86 1.47 -5.18 4.31
CA ALA A 86 0.21 -4.49 4.05
C ALA A 86 0.21 -3.82 2.68
N ILE A 87 1.28 -3.10 2.33
CA ILE A 87 1.45 -2.48 1.00
C ILE A 87 1.41 -3.55 -0.10
N SER A 88 2.16 -4.65 0.06
CA SER A 88 2.14 -5.73 -0.92
C SER A 88 0.74 -6.34 -1.11
N LYS A 89 -0.05 -6.45 -0.03
CA LYS A 89 -1.46 -6.89 -0.12
C LYS A 89 -2.34 -5.85 -0.81
N ALA A 90 -2.14 -4.56 -0.55
CA ALA A 90 -2.87 -3.48 -1.20
C ALA A 90 -2.59 -3.46 -2.72
N ASP A 91 -1.32 -3.58 -3.12
CA ASP A 91 -0.93 -3.65 -4.53
C ASP A 91 -1.55 -4.86 -5.25
N GLN A 92 -1.59 -6.03 -4.59
CA GLN A 92 -2.25 -7.21 -5.15
C GLN A 92 -3.75 -7.01 -5.38
N ARG A 93 -4.43 -6.27 -4.49
CA ARG A 93 -5.85 -5.95 -4.63
C ARG A 93 -6.11 -4.92 -5.73
N ALA A 94 -5.15 -4.00 -5.96
CA ALA A 94 -5.27 -2.95 -6.95
C ALA A 94 -5.05 -3.44 -8.38
N ARG A 95 -4.35 -4.56 -8.58
CA ARG A 95 -4.14 -5.14 -9.91
C ARG A 95 -5.44 -5.73 -10.48
N PRO A 96 -5.84 -5.38 -11.71
CA PRO A 96 -6.96 -6.04 -12.38
C PRO A 96 -6.63 -7.53 -12.59
N GLN A 97 -7.60 -8.40 -12.31
CA GLN A 97 -7.53 -9.86 -12.57
C GLN A 97 -7.53 -10.15 -14.07
#